data_AF-A0A3Q8VYM4-F1
#
_entry.id   AF-A0A3Q8VYM4-F1
#
_cell.length_a   1.000
_cell.length_b   1.000
_cell.length_c   1.000
_cell.angle_alpha   90.00
_cell.angle_beta   90.00
_cell.angle_gamma   90.00
#
_symmetry.space_group_name_H-M   'P 1'
#
loop_
_entity.id
_entity.type
_entity.pdbx_description
1 polymer ?
#
loop_
_entity_poly.entity_id
_entity_poly.type
_entity_poly.pdbx_seq_one_letter_code
_entity_poly.pdbx_strand_id
1 'polypeptide(L)'
;MTSTTTSQQELFRFLEDRFACAQACTECARACALRASLVDPDGTENQELVRRKGIMCAEVCDATCRVLSEQNQVDEAVIRDQLEWCRQVCLESAHVFDGHPGAEESAKACRDCARACGEFLATLR
;
A
#
# COMPACT_ATOMS: atom_id res chain seq x y z
N MET A 1 31.90 22.08 -2.06
CA MET A 1 30.49 22.39 -2.41
C MET A 1 29.65 21.17 -2.76
N THR A 2 30.24 20.00 -3.01
CA THR A 2 29.56 18.75 -3.42
C THR A 2 28.71 18.10 -2.32
N SER A 3 29.04 18.29 -1.05
CA SER A 3 28.34 17.61 0.06
C SER A 3 26.90 18.09 0.26
N THR A 4 26.61 19.38 0.03
CA THR A 4 25.28 19.98 0.24
C THR A 4 24.31 19.63 -0.90
N THR A 5 24.83 19.44 -2.12
CA THR A 5 24.01 19.06 -3.28
C THR A 5 23.55 17.61 -3.20
N THR A 6 24.42 16.70 -2.73
CA THR A 6 24.07 15.29 -2.53
C THR A 6 22.99 15.13 -1.45
N SER A 7 23.12 15.82 -0.31
CA SER A 7 22.09 15.77 0.75
C SER A 7 20.73 16.32 0.31
N GLN A 8 20.72 17.30 -0.61
CA GLN A 8 19.48 17.86 -1.14
C GLN A 8 18.80 16.90 -2.12
N GLN A 9 19.57 16.23 -2.97
CA GLN A 9 19.06 15.20 -3.88
C GLN A 9 18.48 13.99 -3.12
N GLU A 10 19.14 13.56 -2.04
CA GLU A 10 18.65 12.50 -1.16
C GLU A 10 17.33 12.89 -0.49
N LEU A 11 17.20 14.12 -0.02
CA LEU A 11 15.95 14.62 0.56
C LEU A 11 14.81 14.67 -0.46
N PHE A 12 15.08 15.14 -1.68
CA PHE A 12 14.06 15.16 -2.74
C PHE A 12 13.60 13.74 -3.09
N ARG A 13 14.54 12.80 -3.25
CA ARG A 13 14.22 11.40 -3.49
C ARG A 13 13.33 10.82 -2.39
N PHE A 14 13.70 11.05 -1.13
CA PHE A 14 12.91 10.61 0.02
C PHE A 14 11.48 11.15 -0.01
N LEU A 15 11.31 12.45 -0.32
CA LEU A 15 9.99 13.07 -0.40
C LEU A 15 9.17 12.57 -1.59
N GLU A 16 9.80 12.39 -2.76
CA GLU A 16 9.16 11.83 -3.95
C GLU A 16 8.68 10.40 -3.72
N ASP A 17 9.53 9.55 -3.14
CA ASP A 17 9.21 8.14 -2.88
C ASP A 17 8.14 8.02 -1.78
N ARG A 18 8.19 8.88 -0.75
CA ARG A 18 7.14 9.00 0.27
C ARG A 18 5.79 9.37 -0.33
N PHE A 19 5.76 10.37 -1.21
CA PHE A 19 4.53 10.80 -1.89
C PHE A 19 3.98 9.72 -2.83
N ALA A 20 4.86 9.10 -3.63
CA ALA A 20 4.49 8.01 -4.52
C ALA A 20 3.89 6.83 -3.75
N CYS A 21 4.48 6.47 -2.59
CA CYS A 21 3.95 5.43 -1.73
C CYS A 21 2.58 5.79 -1.15
N ALA A 22 2.40 7.02 -0.63
CA ALA A 22 1.11 7.48 -0.11
C ALA A 22 0.00 7.47 -1.19
N GLN A 23 0.33 7.93 -2.40
CA GLN A 23 -0.60 7.89 -3.54
C GLN A 23 -0.99 6.45 -3.89
N ALA A 24 -0.02 5.55 -4.02
CA ALA A 24 -0.28 4.15 -4.35
C ALA A 24 -1.12 3.46 -3.26
N CYS A 25 -0.89 3.77 -1.98
CA CYS A 25 -1.73 3.32 -0.88
C CYS A 25 -3.17 3.83 -1.00
N THR A 26 -3.38 5.10 -1.33
CA THR A 26 -4.73 5.67 -1.55
C THR A 26 -5.47 4.95 -2.68
N GLU A 27 -4.80 4.74 -3.80
CA GLU A 27 -5.38 4.08 -4.97
C GLU A 27 -5.72 2.62 -4.68
N CYS A 28 -4.81 1.91 -4.00
CA CYS A 28 -5.01 0.52 -3.58
C CYS A 28 -6.17 0.40 -2.57
N ALA A 29 -6.24 1.30 -1.59
CA ALA A 29 -7.31 1.29 -0.60
C ALA A 29 -8.69 1.40 -1.26
N ARG A 30 -8.82 2.35 -2.20
CA ARG A 30 -10.06 2.54 -2.97
C ARG A 30 -10.40 1.32 -3.82
N ALA A 31 -9.43 0.75 -4.52
CA ALA A 31 -9.64 -0.43 -5.38
C ALA A 31 -10.05 -1.66 -4.58
N CYS A 32 -9.47 -1.86 -3.38
CA CYS A 32 -9.78 -2.98 -2.50
C CYS A 32 -11.14 -2.82 -1.80
N ALA A 33 -11.48 -1.60 -1.37
CA ALA A 33 -12.80 -1.31 -0.80
C ALA A 33 -13.92 -1.55 -1.82
N LEU A 34 -13.74 -1.08 -3.06
CA LEU A 34 -14.66 -1.36 -4.16
C LEU A 34 -14.76 -2.87 -4.44
N ARG A 35 -13.62 -3.58 -4.42
CA ARG A 35 -13.64 -5.03 -4.62
C ARG A 35 -14.48 -5.73 -3.57
N ALA A 36 -14.28 -5.39 -2.30
CA ALA A 36 -15.02 -5.95 -1.18
C ALA A 36 -16.52 -5.64 -1.25
N SER A 37 -16.92 -4.45 -1.72
CA SER A 37 -18.34 -4.08 -1.84
C SER A 37 -19.08 -4.79 -2.97
N LEU A 38 -18.35 -5.27 -3.97
CA LEU A 38 -18.91 -5.99 -5.12
C LEU A 38 -19.08 -7.50 -4.89
N VAL A 39 -18.62 -8.02 -3.74
CA VAL A 39 -18.75 -9.45 -3.41
C VAL A 39 -20.02 -9.68 -2.59
N ASP A 40 -20.76 -10.73 -2.96
CA ASP A 40 -21.97 -11.17 -2.25
C ASP A 40 -21.64 -11.59 -0.81
N PRO A 41 -22.28 -10.99 0.22
CA PRO A 41 -22.08 -11.38 1.62
C PRO A 41 -22.52 -12.82 1.94
N ASP A 42 -23.44 -13.40 1.18
CA ASP A 42 -23.88 -14.80 1.32
C ASP A 42 -23.21 -15.73 0.27
N GLY A 43 -22.07 -15.28 -0.28
CA GLY A 43 -21.33 -15.99 -1.30
C GLY A 43 -20.60 -17.25 -0.83
N THR A 44 -19.92 -17.90 -1.77
CA THR A 44 -19.03 -19.03 -1.50
C THR A 44 -17.87 -18.66 -0.56
N GLU A 45 -17.23 -19.66 0.06
CA GLU A 45 -16.04 -19.45 0.91
C GLU A 45 -14.92 -18.66 0.19
N ASN A 46 -14.73 -18.89 -1.11
CA ASN A 46 -13.77 -18.12 -1.91
C ASN A 46 -14.18 -16.64 -2.05
N GLN A 47 -15.48 -16.37 -2.21
CA GLN A 47 -16.00 -14.99 -2.24
C GLN A 47 -15.82 -14.32 -0.87
N GLU A 48 -16.13 -15.00 0.23
CA GLU A 48 -15.88 -14.49 1.58
C GLU A 48 -14.40 -14.14 1.79
N LEU A 49 -13.48 -15.00 1.32
CA LEU A 49 -12.04 -14.76 1.38
C LEU A 49 -11.64 -13.49 0.60
N VAL A 50 -12.13 -13.33 -0.64
CA VAL A 50 -11.89 -12.13 -1.47
C VAL A 50 -12.40 -10.88 -0.76
N ARG A 51 -13.61 -10.93 -0.20
CA ARG A 51 -14.21 -9.81 0.54
C ARG A 51 -13.37 -9.43 1.75
N ARG A 52 -12.98 -10.41 2.57
CA ARG A 52 -12.16 -10.21 3.77
C ARG A 52 -10.79 -9.62 3.42
N LYS A 53 -10.12 -10.14 2.38
CA LYS A 53 -8.85 -9.59 1.91
C LYS A 53 -8.99 -8.17 1.36
N GLY A 54 -10.07 -7.86 0.64
CA GLY A 54 -10.38 -6.50 0.20
C GLY A 54 -10.56 -5.51 1.35
N ILE A 55 -11.28 -5.88 2.41
CA ILE A 55 -11.44 -5.03 3.60
C ILE A 55 -10.09 -4.81 4.29
N MET A 56 -9.36 -5.89 4.58
CA MET A 56 -8.06 -5.82 5.26
C MET A 56 -7.05 -4.97 4.48
N CYS A 57 -6.97 -5.17 3.15
CA CYS A 57 -6.06 -4.39 2.31
C CYS A 57 -6.48 -2.92 2.23
N ALA A 58 -7.78 -2.63 2.21
CA ALA A 58 -8.27 -1.27 2.22
C ALA A 58 -7.88 -0.53 3.51
N GLU A 59 -8.09 -1.17 4.66
CA GLU A 59 -7.79 -0.58 5.97
C GLU A 59 -6.30 -0.34 6.18
N VAL A 60 -5.44 -1.31 5.85
CA VAL A 60 -3.99 -1.15 6.04
C VAL A 60 -3.42 -0.08 5.09
N CYS A 61 -3.90 -0.01 3.84
CA CYS A 61 -3.45 1.00 2.88
C CYS A 61 -3.92 2.39 3.28
N ASP A 62 -5.15 2.56 3.79
CA ASP A 62 -5.64 3.84 4.30
C ASP A 62 -4.80 4.31 5.50
N ALA A 63 -4.57 3.43 6.47
CA ALA A 63 -3.73 3.72 7.64
C ALA A 63 -2.31 4.11 7.23
N THR A 64 -1.71 3.37 6.28
CA THR A 64 -0.37 3.65 5.75
C THR A 64 -0.34 5.01 5.06
N CYS A 65 -1.30 5.32 4.19
CA CYS A 65 -1.38 6.61 3.53
C CYS A 65 -1.45 7.75 4.55
N ARG A 66 -2.23 7.60 5.62
CA ARG A 66 -2.33 8.61 6.68
C ARG A 66 -1.00 8.84 7.40
N VAL A 67 -0.33 7.76 7.83
CA VAL A 67 1.01 7.82 8.44
C VAL A 67 2.00 8.54 7.52
N LEU A 68 2.00 8.20 6.22
CA LEU A 68 2.86 8.83 5.24
C LEU A 68 2.46 10.27 4.88
N SER A 69 1.24 10.70 5.16
CA SER A 69 0.78 12.07 4.86
C SER A 69 0.95 13.02 6.05
N GLU A 70 1.00 12.47 7.27
CA GLU A 70 1.18 13.26 8.48
C GLU A 70 2.59 13.86 8.55
N GLN A 71 2.68 15.19 8.65
CA GLN A 71 3.96 15.93 8.67
C GLN A 71 4.69 15.85 10.02
N ASN A 72 4.07 15.26 11.05
CA ASN A 72 4.71 15.10 12.35
C ASN A 72 5.83 14.06 12.28
N GLN A 73 6.83 14.18 13.16
CA GLN A 73 7.95 13.26 13.30
C GLN A 73 7.48 11.88 13.77
N VAL A 74 6.87 11.10 12.88
CA VAL A 74 6.65 9.67 13.09
C VAL A 74 8.01 9.00 13.04
N ASP A 75 8.28 8.16 14.04
CA ASP A 75 9.49 7.36 14.15
C ASP A 75 9.70 6.50 12.88
N GLU A 76 10.89 6.53 12.28
CA GLU A 76 11.23 5.72 11.10
C GLU A 76 11.05 4.22 11.36
N ALA A 77 11.24 3.75 12.60
CA ALA A 77 10.97 2.37 12.97
C ALA A 77 9.49 2.01 12.83
N VAL A 78 8.59 2.91 13.27
CA VAL A 78 7.14 2.73 13.13
C VAL A 78 6.72 2.78 11.66
N ILE A 79 7.30 3.69 10.87
CA ILE A 79 7.04 3.75 9.42
C ILE A 79 7.49 2.45 8.75
N ARG A 80 8.67 1.92 9.13
CA ARG A 80 9.20 0.66 8.60
C ARG A 80 8.24 -0.50 8.87
N ASP A 81 7.83 -0.69 10.12
CA ASP A 81 6.89 -1.74 10.50
C ASP A 81 5.56 -1.62 9.74
N GLN A 82 5.02 -0.40 9.62
CA GLN A 82 3.78 -0.13 8.89
C GLN A 82 3.89 -0.47 7.40
N LEU A 83 4.99 -0.08 6.75
CA LEU A 83 5.21 -0.35 5.32
C LEU A 83 5.45 -1.83 5.04
N GLU A 84 6.19 -2.53 5.90
CA GLU A 84 6.42 -3.97 5.77
C GLU A 84 5.10 -4.73 5.85
N TRP A 85 4.26 -4.38 6.84
CA TRP A 85 2.93 -4.95 6.98
C TRP A 85 2.03 -4.63 5.78
N CYS A 86 1.96 -3.36 5.36
CA CYS A 86 1.18 -2.95 4.20
C CYS A 86 1.60 -3.72 2.94
N ARG A 87 2.91 -3.81 2.70
CA ARG A 87 3.47 -4.56 1.57
C ARG A 87 3.07 -6.03 1.61
N GLN A 88 3.16 -6.68 2.76
CA GLN A 88 2.76 -8.09 2.91
C GLN A 88 1.26 -8.27 2.60
N VAL A 89 0.39 -7.47 3.20
CA VAL A 89 -1.06 -7.56 2.99
C VAL A 89 -1.43 -7.30 1.54
N CYS A 90 -0.80 -6.33 0.87
CA CYS A 90 -1.00 -6.07 -0.55
C CYS A 90 -0.64 -7.29 -1.40
N LEU A 91 0.50 -7.93 -1.18
CA LEU A 91 0.91 -9.11 -1.93
C LEU A 91 -0.02 -10.30 -1.71
N GLU A 92 -0.42 -10.55 -0.47
CA GLU A 92 -1.39 -11.60 -0.14
C GLU A 92 -2.76 -11.34 -0.78
N SER A 93 -3.22 -10.09 -0.77
CA SER A 93 -4.50 -9.71 -1.36
C SER A 93 -4.47 -9.81 -2.88
N ALA A 94 -3.37 -9.39 -3.52
CA ALA A 94 -3.16 -9.58 -4.95
C ALA A 94 -3.27 -11.06 -5.34
N HIS A 95 -2.62 -11.95 -4.58
CA HIS A 95 -2.68 -13.39 -4.84
C HIS A 95 -4.10 -13.95 -4.76
N VAL A 96 -4.90 -13.53 -3.77
CA VAL A 96 -6.31 -13.93 -3.66
C VAL A 96 -7.14 -13.36 -4.81
N PHE A 97 -6.89 -12.11 -5.21
CA PHE A 97 -7.61 -11.47 -6.32
C PHE A 97 -7.29 -12.09 -7.68
N ASP A 98 -6.08 -12.59 -7.91
CA ASP A 98 -5.72 -13.28 -9.16
C ASP A 98 -6.60 -14.54 -9.40
N GLY A 99 -7.16 -15.12 -8.33
CA GLY A 99 -8.10 -16.25 -8.40
C GLY A 99 -9.57 -15.86 -8.56
N HIS A 100 -9.90 -14.56 -8.66
CA HIS A 100 -11.28 -14.07 -8.70
C HIS A 100 -11.56 -13.29 -10.00
N PRO A 101 -12.49 -13.78 -10.87
CA PRO A 101 -12.83 -13.09 -12.10
C PRO A 101 -13.28 -11.64 -11.87
N GLY A 102 -12.75 -10.70 -12.66
CA GLY A 102 -13.08 -9.28 -12.54
C GLY A 102 -12.36 -8.55 -11.40
N ALA A 103 -11.37 -9.16 -10.75
CA ALA A 103 -10.54 -8.53 -9.71
C ALA A 103 -9.15 -8.10 -10.21
N GLU A 104 -8.91 -8.12 -11.53
CA GLU A 104 -7.61 -7.86 -12.15
C GLU A 104 -7.08 -6.45 -11.81
N GLU A 105 -7.96 -5.45 -11.81
CA GLU A 105 -7.63 -4.07 -11.44
C GLU A 105 -7.23 -3.94 -9.97
N SER A 106 -7.94 -4.62 -9.07
CA SER A 106 -7.60 -4.63 -7.63
C SER A 106 -6.28 -5.37 -7.39
N ALA A 107 -6.05 -6.50 -8.07
CA ALA A 107 -4.79 -7.24 -7.99
C ALA A 107 -3.60 -6.40 -8.48
N LYS A 108 -3.79 -5.66 -9.59
CA LYS A 108 -2.81 -4.71 -10.10
C LYS A 108 -2.52 -3.59 -9.10
N ALA A 109 -3.56 -2.95 -8.56
CA ALA A 109 -3.40 -1.87 -7.58
C ALA A 109 -2.64 -2.34 -6.32
N CYS A 110 -2.94 -3.55 -5.83
CA CYS A 110 -2.18 -4.17 -4.74
C CYS A 110 -0.69 -4.36 -5.08
N ARG A 111 -0.37 -4.86 -6.27
CA ARG A 111 1.03 -5.05 -6.69
C ARG A 111 1.77 -3.72 -6.85
N ASP A 112 1.11 -2.71 -7.41
CA ASP A 112 1.68 -1.37 -7.56
C ASP A 112 1.94 -0.73 -6.19
N CYS A 113 1.01 -0.87 -5.24
CA CYS A 113 1.20 -0.42 -3.86
C CYS A 113 2.32 -1.17 -3.14
N ALA A 114 2.38 -2.50 -3.25
CA ALA A 114 3.45 -3.31 -2.65
C ALA A 114 4.84 -2.92 -3.18
N ARG A 115 4.94 -2.60 -4.47
CA ARG A 115 6.16 -2.09 -5.09
C ARG A 115 6.54 -0.72 -4.52
N ALA A 116 5.60 0.23 -4.49
CA ALA A 116 5.86 1.57 -3.96
C ALA A 116 6.23 1.56 -2.46
N CYS A 117 5.60 0.69 -1.65
CA CYS A 117 5.99 0.48 -0.25
C CYS A 117 7.43 -0.06 -0.15
N GLY A 118 7.82 -1.00 -1.00
CA GLY A 118 9.17 -1.54 -1.04
C GLY A 118 10.22 -0.52 -1.50
N GLU A 119 9.88 0.30 -2.49
CA GLU A 119 10.73 1.40 -2.97
C GLU A 119 10.96 2.42 -1.86
N PHE A 120 9.92 2.85 -1.15
CA PHE A 120 10.07 3.80 -0.04
C PHE A 120 10.80 3.19 1.18
N LEU A 121 10.52 1.92 1.53
CA LEU A 121 11.24 1.19 2.58
C LEU A 121 12.76 1.19 2.40
N ALA A 122 13.21 1.12 1.15
CA ALA A 122 14.63 1.13 0.80
C ALA A 122 15.31 2.50 1.01
N THR A 123 14.52 3.57 1.19
CA THR A 123 15.02 4.92 1.47
C THR A 123 15.13 5.25 2.96
N LEU A 124 14.45 4.48 3.82
CA LEU A 124 14.49 4.65 5.28
C LEU A 124 15.85 4.20 5.82
N ARG A 125 16.37 4.92 6.83
CA ARG A 125 17.70 4.67 7.39
C ARG A 125 17.72 3.61 8.50
#